data_AF-W4S8S0-F1
#
_entry.id   AF-W4S8S0-F1
#
_cell.length_a   1.000
_cell.length_b   1.000
_cell.length_c   1.000
_cell.angle_alpha   90.00
_cell.angle_beta   90.00
_cell.angle_gamma   90.00
#
_symmetry.space_group_name_H-M   'P 1'
#
loop_
_entity.id
_entity.type
_entity.pdbx_description
1 polymer ?
#
loop_
_entity_poly.entity_id
_entity_poly.type
_entity_poly.pdbx_seq_one_letter_code
_entity_poly.pdbx_strand_id
1 'polypeptide(L)' 'MSDFVRIVEVGPRDGLQNEATPIATADKIALIDQLSATGLRSIEATSFVSP' A
#
# COMPACT_ATOMS: atom_id res chain seq x y z
N MET A 1 8.30 18.52 -20.72
CA MET A 1 7.81 17.72 -19.56
C MET A 1 7.47 16.33 -20.08
N SER A 2 7.60 15.29 -19.26
CA SER A 2 7.09 13.95 -19.60
C SER A 2 5.56 13.98 -19.53
N ASP A 3 4.88 13.46 -20.54
CA ASP A 3 3.41 13.33 -20.57
C ASP A 3 2.88 12.22 -19.63
N PHE A 4 3.79 11.47 -19.00
CA PHE A 4 3.46 10.38 -18.08
C PHE A 4 3.82 10.72 -16.64
N VAL A 5 2.89 10.43 -15.73
CA VAL A 5 3.06 10.51 -14.27
C VAL A 5 3.18 9.10 -13.69
N ARG A 6 4.18 8.88 -12.85
CA ARG A 6 4.31 7.64 -12.07
C ARG A 6 3.57 7.81 -10.74
N ILE A 7 2.58 6.96 -10.50
CA ILE A 7 1.95 6.80 -9.20
C ILE A 7 2.65 5.67 -8.44
N VAL A 8 2.99 5.92 -7.18
CA VAL A 8 3.49 4.92 -6.24
C VAL A 8 2.52 4.90 -5.07
N GLU A 9 1.78 3.80 -4.94
CA GLU A 9 0.84 3.61 -3.86
C GLU A 9 1.57 3.16 -2.60
N VAL A 10 1.44 3.91 -1.51
CA VAL A 10 2.16 3.68 -0.25
C VAL A 10 1.21 3.42 0.93
N GLY A 11 -0.10 3.46 0.70
CA GLY A 11 -1.14 3.24 1.69
C GLY A 11 -0.98 1.96 2.51
N PRO A 12 -0.73 0.77 1.90
CA PRO A 12 -0.56 -0.48 2.64
C PRO A 12 0.61 -0.47 3.63
N ARG A 13 1.64 0.35 3.39
CA ARG A 13 2.81 0.50 4.26
C ARG A 13 2.72 1.76 5.10
N ASP A 14 2.89 2.92 4.49
CA ASP A 14 3.06 4.20 5.18
C ASP A 14 1.74 4.73 5.73
N GLY A 15 0.64 4.49 5.00
CA GLY A 15 -0.70 4.76 5.50
C GLY A 15 -0.99 3.94 6.74
N LEU A 16 -0.96 2.61 6.62
CA LEU A 16 -1.32 1.70 7.72
C LEU A 16 -0.36 1.78 8.91
N GLN A 17 0.89 2.19 8.72
CA GLN A 17 1.85 2.39 9.81
C GLN A 17 1.47 3.59 10.71
N ASN A 18 0.79 4.59 10.16
CA ASN A 18 0.36 5.79 10.89
C ASN A 18 -1.05 5.67 11.48
N GLU A 19 -1.75 4.57 11.22
CA GLU A 19 -3.07 4.31 11.80
C GLU A 19 -2.98 3.93 13.28
N ALA A 20 -3.82 4.55 14.11
CA ALA A 20 -3.79 4.35 15.55
C ALA A 20 -4.25 2.94 15.98
N THR A 21 -5.03 2.26 15.13
CA THR A 21 -5.59 0.95 15.43
C THR A 21 -4.91 -0.13 14.58
N PRO A 22 -4.49 -1.25 15.17
CA PRO A 22 -3.97 -2.38 14.42
C PRO A 22 -5.03 -2.95 13.46
N ILE A 23 -4.68 -3.06 12.18
CA ILE A 23 -5.50 -3.70 11.15
C ILE A 23 -5.15 -5.19 11.08
N ALA A 24 -6.16 -6.06 10.97
CA ALA A 24 -5.95 -7.49 10.86
C ALA A 24 -5.19 -7.84 9.57
N THR A 25 -4.34 -8.87 9.62
CA THR A 25 -3.53 -9.29 8.46
C THR A 25 -4.38 -9.61 7.23
N ALA A 26 -5.54 -10.22 7.42
CA ALA A 26 -6.47 -10.56 6.33
C ALA A 26 -6.95 -9.30 5.60
N ASP A 27 -7.24 -8.22 6.32
CA ASP A 27 -7.71 -6.96 5.73
C ASP A 27 -6.59 -6.24 4.99
N LYS A 28 -5.35 -6.34 5.47
CA LYS A 28 -4.16 -5.81 4.77
C LYS A 28 -3.97 -6.51 3.42
N ILE A 29 -4.11 -7.84 3.39
CA ILE A 29 -4.02 -8.63 2.15
C ILE A 29 -5.14 -8.22 1.19
N ALA A 30 -6.38 -8.17 1.67
CA ALA A 30 -7.53 -7.80 0.86
C ALA A 30 -7.37 -6.39 0.24
N LEU A 31 -6.83 -5.43 0.99
CA LEU A 31 -6.51 -4.09 0.48
C LEU A 31 -5.49 -4.15 -0.67
N ILE A 32 -4.39 -4.87 -0.50
CA ILE A 32 -3.33 -4.97 -1.52
C ILE A 32 -3.86 -5.68 -2.78
N ASP A 33 -4.68 -6.72 -2.63
CA ASP A 33 -5.31 -7.43 -3.75
C ASP A 33 -6.24 -6.49 -4.53
N GLN A 34 -7.05 -5.69 -3.83
CA GLN A 34 -7.91 -4.69 -4.46
C GLN A 34 -7.11 -3.61 -5.19
N LEU A 35 -6.04 -3.08 -4.56
CA LEU A 35 -5.16 -2.10 -5.19
C LEU A 35 -4.48 -2.66 -6.45
N SER A 36 -4.10 -3.93 -6.44
CA SER A 36 -3.48 -4.61 -7.58
C SER A 36 -4.41 -4.70 -8.80
N ALA A 37 -5.73 -4.67 -8.60
CA ALA A 37 -6.72 -4.67 -9.69
C ALA A 37 -6.96 -3.29 -10.34
N THR A 38 -6.38 -2.21 -9.79
CA THR A 38 -6.63 -0.82 -10.27
C THR A 38 -5.78 -0.38 -11.46
N GLY A 39 -4.79 -1.19 -11.86
CA GLY A 39 -3.80 -0.81 -12.88
C GLY A 39 -2.61 0.00 -12.35
N LEU A 40 -2.48 0.14 -11.02
CA LEU A 40 -1.28 0.63 -10.38
C LEU A 40 -0.07 -0.21 -10.77
N ARG A 41 1.06 0.45 -11.07
CA ARG A 41 2.31 -0.23 -11.45
C ARG A 41 3.27 -0.44 -10.28
N SER A 42 3.01 0.19 -9.14
CA SER A 42 3.89 0.20 -7.98
C SER A 42 3.06 0.36 -6.72
N ILE A 43 3.11 -0.65 -5.85
CA ILE A 43 2.45 -0.66 -4.53
C ILE A 43 3.52 -1.05 -3.49
N GLU A 44 3.71 -0.22 -2.47
CA GLU A 44 4.55 -0.55 -1.31
C GLU A 44 3.72 -1.36 -0.31
N ALA A 45 3.88 -2.68 -0.35
CA ALA A 45 3.01 -3.60 0.37
C ALA A 45 3.20 -3.58 1.90
N THR A 46 4.44 -3.45 2.38
CA THR A 46 4.76 -3.51 3.81
C THR A 46 6.18 -3.01 4.09
N SER A 47 6.55 -2.98 5.38
CA SER A 47 7.91 -2.73 5.87
C SER A 47 8.37 -3.86 6.81
N PHE A 48 9.67 -4.12 6.84
CA PHE A 48 10.30 -5.09 7.74
C PHE A 48 11.14 -4.35 8.79
N VAL A 49 10.47 -3.67 9.72
CA VAL A 49 11.08 -2.97 10.87
C VAL A 49 11.00 -3.82 12.14
N SER A 50 11.62 -3.35 13.22
CA SER A 50 11.36 -3.93 14.54
C SER A 50 9.86 -3.89 14.84
N PRO A 51 9.26 -5.00 15.32
CA PRO A 51 7.87 -5.02 15.77
C PRO A 51 7.62 -4.02 16.91
#